data_AF-A0A1A8WFW8-F1
#
_entry.id   AF-A0A1A8WFW8-F1
#
_cell.length_a   1.000
_cell.length_b   1.000
_cell.length_c   1.000
_cell.angle_alpha   90.00
_cell.angle_beta   90.00
_cell.angle_gamma   90.00
#
_symmetry.space_group_name_H-M   'P 1'
#
loop_
_entity.id
_entity.type
_entity.pdbx_description
1 polymer ?
#
loop_
_entity_poly.entity_id
_entity_poly.type
_entity_poly.pdbx_seq_one_letter_code
_entity_poly.pdbx_strand_id
1 'polypeptide(L)'
;MPLEIQTIYNAAYSNCIYKDKLDSYQTSTELQDNNICLGFRNSHINNQDNAQKICNAAILFFKDLNEQEHKNADTTYEDTKYEDKTYRDNGCKYLFYWLYTYALNKNESIMNTLKLYKDLYRLYNEKHNNLNKFSDYINEMNEDTSEKFVNLTNLYNELNNFFTENKEKKREQACTNYSFDSYLKYVDECRNGYDNDFCNELKNFRKKYNFFIQKVIKCEGKKDLLPPVEKSNIIGIILTPFSLISLTSLILPLLYKFTPVGPWIRNKIGKKKNIWDNINEETDQLLNNFEIEENNLNNRNYNIAYNLS
;
A
#
# COMPACT_ATOMS: atom_id res chain seq x y z
N MET A 1 -5.70 -5.01 -14.21
CA MET A 1 -4.63 -5.24 -13.24
C MET A 1 -5.32 -5.35 -11.89
N PRO A 2 -5.30 -6.52 -11.23
CA PRO A 2 -5.91 -6.65 -9.91
C PRO A 2 -5.28 -5.65 -8.94
N LEU A 3 -6.07 -5.09 -8.04
CA LEU A 3 -5.56 -4.24 -6.96
C LEU A 3 -4.63 -5.09 -6.09
N GLU A 4 -3.39 -4.63 -5.86
CA GLU A 4 -2.45 -5.36 -4.99
C GLU A 4 -2.83 -5.24 -3.51
N ILE A 5 -3.52 -4.16 -3.13
CA ILE A 5 -4.02 -3.95 -1.77
C ILE A 5 -5.53 -3.72 -1.89
N GLN A 6 -6.33 -4.57 -1.24
CA GLN A 6 -7.76 -4.37 -1.17
C GLN A 6 -8.07 -3.19 -0.24
N THR A 7 -9.01 -2.35 -0.63
CA THR A 7 -9.44 -1.20 0.16
C THR A 7 -10.96 -1.14 0.18
N ILE A 8 -11.56 -0.44 1.15
CA ILE A 8 -13.00 -0.18 1.10
C ILE A 8 -13.38 0.75 -0.06
N TYR A 9 -12.42 1.49 -0.62
CA TYR A 9 -12.70 2.44 -1.70
C TYR A 9 -12.78 1.74 -3.05
N ASN A 10 -11.83 0.88 -3.42
CA ASN A 10 -11.78 0.18 -4.71
C ASN A 10 -12.14 1.10 -5.92
N ALA A 11 -11.65 2.35 -5.91
CA ALA A 11 -12.11 3.39 -6.84
C ALA A 11 -11.75 3.04 -8.29
N ALA A 12 -10.56 2.48 -8.50
CA ALA A 12 -10.12 2.03 -9.84
C ALA A 12 -10.99 0.90 -10.39
N TYR A 13 -11.31 -0.08 -9.55
CA TYR A 13 -12.16 -1.22 -9.93
C TYR A 13 -13.56 -0.74 -10.27
N SER A 14 -14.17 0.04 -9.37
CA SER A 14 -15.53 0.55 -9.53
C SER A 14 -15.69 1.31 -10.84
N ASN A 15 -14.78 2.23 -11.13
CA ASN A 15 -14.80 3.01 -12.37
C ASN A 15 -14.61 2.15 -13.62
N CYS A 16 -13.82 1.06 -13.55
CA CYS A 16 -13.63 0.16 -14.68
C CYS A 16 -14.87 -0.71 -14.97
N ILE A 17 -15.62 -1.09 -13.93
CA ILE A 17 -16.72 -2.05 -14.04
C ILE A 17 -18.06 -1.38 -14.33
N TYR A 18 -18.35 -0.25 -13.69
CA TYR A 18 -19.71 0.31 -13.68
C TYR A 18 -19.91 1.50 -14.60
N LYS A 19 -18.84 2.20 -15.03
CA LYS A 19 -18.95 3.44 -15.81
C LYS A 19 -19.79 3.29 -17.06
N ASP A 20 -19.36 2.43 -17.98
CA ASP A 20 -20.00 2.26 -19.28
C ASP A 20 -21.45 1.74 -19.12
N LYS A 21 -21.67 0.91 -18.09
CA LYS A 21 -22.98 0.38 -17.75
C LYS A 21 -23.95 1.49 -17.34
N LEU A 22 -23.55 2.35 -16.40
CA LEU A 22 -24.39 3.46 -15.93
C LEU A 22 -24.63 4.52 -17.03
N ASP A 23 -23.60 4.81 -17.83
CA ASP A 23 -23.72 5.76 -18.95
C ASP A 23 -24.70 5.23 -20.02
N SER A 24 -24.72 3.91 -20.27
CA SER A 24 -25.67 3.29 -21.20
C SER A 24 -27.14 3.41 -20.75
N TYR A 25 -27.40 3.50 -19.44
CA TYR A 25 -28.78 3.61 -18.94
C TYR A 25 -29.39 5.00 -19.08
N GLN A 26 -28.58 6.04 -19.29
CA GLN A 26 -29.10 7.38 -19.55
C GLN A 26 -29.97 7.45 -20.80
N THR A 27 -29.72 6.57 -21.77
CA THR A 27 -30.41 6.50 -23.05
C THR A 27 -31.37 5.31 -23.15
N SER A 28 -31.47 4.48 -22.11
CA SER A 28 -32.32 3.29 -22.10
C SER A 28 -33.81 3.64 -22.04
N THR A 29 -34.61 2.95 -22.84
CA THR A 29 -36.08 3.04 -22.85
C THR A 29 -36.74 2.03 -21.91
N GLU A 30 -36.00 1.06 -21.36
CA GLU A 30 -36.54 -0.10 -20.64
C GLU A 30 -37.40 0.26 -19.40
N LEU A 31 -37.12 1.40 -18.74
CA LEU A 31 -37.93 1.90 -17.62
C LEU A 31 -38.91 3.00 -17.97
N GLN A 32 -38.91 3.53 -19.21
CA GLN A 32 -39.91 4.51 -19.62
C GLN A 32 -41.33 3.92 -19.53
N ASP A 33 -41.47 2.59 -19.61
CA ASP A 33 -42.75 1.88 -19.59
C ASP A 33 -43.25 1.50 -18.18
N ASN A 34 -42.39 1.50 -17.15
CA ASN A 34 -42.71 0.94 -15.82
C ASN A 34 -43.18 1.96 -14.77
N ASN A 35 -43.33 3.24 -15.13
CA ASN A 35 -43.89 4.31 -14.29
C ASN A 35 -43.23 4.55 -12.91
N ILE A 36 -42.16 3.83 -12.53
CA ILE A 36 -41.54 3.93 -11.20
C ILE A 36 -41.07 5.35 -10.90
N CYS A 37 -40.49 6.02 -11.90
CA CYS A 37 -39.98 7.38 -11.78
C CYS A 37 -40.99 8.47 -12.16
N LEU A 38 -42.27 8.12 -12.43
CA LEU A 38 -43.28 9.12 -12.71
C LEU A 38 -43.49 10.04 -11.50
N GLY A 39 -43.38 11.34 -11.73
CA GLY A 39 -43.53 12.34 -10.67
C GLY A 39 -42.33 12.44 -9.74
N PHE A 40 -41.23 11.72 -9.99
CA PHE A 40 -39.98 11.92 -9.25
C PHE A 40 -39.50 13.35 -9.44
N ARG A 41 -39.28 14.05 -8.33
CA ARG A 41 -38.79 15.42 -8.28
C ARG A 41 -37.70 15.52 -7.24
N ASN A 42 -36.67 16.29 -7.57
CA ASN A 42 -35.61 16.61 -6.62
C ASN A 42 -35.22 18.08 -6.82
N SER A 43 -35.05 18.81 -5.72
CA SER A 43 -34.72 20.24 -5.74
C SER A 43 -33.35 20.54 -6.32
N HIS A 44 -32.47 19.54 -6.40
CA HIS A 44 -31.08 19.67 -6.82
C HIS A 44 -30.85 19.28 -8.29
N ILE A 45 -31.89 18.83 -9.00
CA ILE A 45 -31.79 18.44 -10.42
C ILE A 45 -32.50 19.47 -11.29
N ASN A 46 -31.78 19.98 -12.29
CA ASN A 46 -32.29 20.95 -13.26
C ASN A 46 -33.37 20.31 -14.16
N ASN A 47 -34.60 20.82 -14.09
CA ASN A 47 -35.76 20.40 -14.88
C ASN A 47 -36.26 18.96 -14.62
N GLN A 48 -37.58 18.77 -14.70
CA GLN A 48 -38.29 17.52 -14.45
C GLN A 48 -37.86 16.39 -15.39
N ASP A 49 -37.64 16.68 -16.68
CA ASP A 49 -37.23 15.66 -17.65
C ASP A 49 -35.87 15.02 -17.30
N ASN A 50 -34.94 15.83 -16.79
CA ASN A 50 -33.63 15.34 -16.37
C ASN A 50 -33.74 14.51 -15.08
N ALA A 51 -34.57 14.95 -14.13
CA ALA A 51 -34.83 14.21 -12.90
C ALA A 51 -35.40 12.82 -13.20
N GLN A 52 -36.30 12.72 -14.18
CA GLN A 52 -36.87 11.44 -14.60
C GLN A 52 -35.82 10.53 -15.26
N LYS A 53 -34.96 11.07 -16.12
CA LYS A 53 -33.85 10.30 -16.74
C LYS A 53 -32.86 9.78 -15.71
N ILE A 54 -32.44 10.64 -14.77
CA ILE A 54 -31.53 10.28 -13.68
C ILE A 54 -32.16 9.19 -12.79
N CYS A 55 -33.44 9.33 -12.47
CA CYS A 55 -34.17 8.32 -11.72
C CYS A 55 -34.20 6.98 -12.46
N ASN A 56 -34.58 6.98 -13.75
CA ASN A 56 -34.62 5.75 -14.55
C ASN A 56 -33.24 5.06 -14.59
N ALA A 57 -32.16 5.82 -14.83
CA ALA A 57 -30.82 5.26 -14.86
C ALA A 57 -30.41 4.62 -13.51
N ALA A 58 -30.72 5.30 -12.39
CA ALA A 58 -30.43 4.77 -11.06
C ALA A 58 -31.25 3.50 -10.73
N ILE A 59 -32.55 3.48 -11.06
CA ILE A 59 -33.41 2.32 -10.83
C ILE A 59 -32.98 1.11 -11.68
N LEU A 60 -32.63 1.32 -12.96
CA LEU A 60 -32.05 0.27 -13.81
C LEU A 60 -30.77 -0.27 -13.21
N PHE A 61 -29.88 0.62 -12.76
CA PHE A 61 -28.63 0.21 -12.16
C PHE A 61 -28.83 -0.61 -10.89
N PHE A 62 -29.77 -0.22 -10.00
CA PHE A 62 -30.12 -1.01 -8.83
C PHE A 62 -30.70 -2.38 -9.18
N LYS A 63 -31.60 -2.45 -10.16
CA LYS A 63 -32.15 -3.71 -10.69
C LYS A 63 -31.02 -4.62 -11.15
N ASP A 64 -30.09 -4.08 -11.93
CA ASP A 64 -28.94 -4.82 -12.45
C ASP A 64 -27.97 -5.30 -11.36
N LEU A 65 -27.69 -4.48 -10.34
CA LEU A 65 -26.90 -4.90 -9.19
C LEU A 65 -27.58 -6.02 -8.38
N ASN A 66 -28.91 -6.06 -8.40
CA ASN A 66 -29.70 -7.08 -7.72
C ASN A 66 -29.73 -8.40 -8.53
N GLU A 67 -29.92 -8.32 -9.85
CA GLU A 67 -30.11 -9.48 -10.75
C GLU A 67 -28.83 -10.26 -11.09
N GLN A 68 -27.64 -9.68 -10.90
CA GLN A 68 -26.36 -10.36 -11.13
C GLN A 68 -26.13 -11.61 -10.24
N GLU A 69 -26.99 -11.84 -9.24
CA GLU A 69 -27.00 -13.00 -8.33
C GLU A 69 -27.19 -14.36 -9.05
N HIS A 70 -27.57 -14.39 -10.34
CA HIS A 70 -27.95 -15.62 -11.04
C HIS A 70 -26.97 -16.16 -12.10
N LYS A 71 -25.84 -15.51 -12.38
CA LYS A 71 -24.89 -16.03 -13.39
C LYS A 71 -23.76 -16.90 -12.84
N ASN A 72 -23.52 -16.86 -11.52
CA ASN A 72 -22.40 -17.56 -10.87
C ASN A 72 -22.84 -18.59 -9.81
N ALA A 73 -24.14 -18.85 -9.68
CA ALA A 73 -24.72 -19.68 -8.62
C ALA A 73 -24.62 -21.21 -8.84
N ASP A 74 -23.60 -21.69 -9.56
CA ASP A 74 -23.34 -23.14 -9.68
C ASP A 74 -22.25 -23.64 -8.71
N THR A 75 -21.79 -22.82 -7.75
CA THR A 75 -20.86 -23.31 -6.71
C THR A 75 -21.15 -22.71 -5.33
N THR A 76 -21.46 -23.59 -4.37
CA THR A 76 -21.64 -23.30 -2.95
C THR A 76 -20.29 -23.10 -2.27
N TYR A 77 -19.74 -21.88 -2.26
CA TYR A 77 -18.55 -21.52 -1.50
C TYR A 77 -18.67 -20.13 -0.87
N GLU A 78 -18.03 -19.93 0.28
CA GLU A 78 -18.04 -18.67 1.07
C GLU A 78 -17.45 -17.47 0.29
N ASP A 79 -16.54 -17.76 -0.66
CA ASP A 79 -15.88 -16.78 -1.53
C ASP A 79 -16.84 -16.09 -2.51
N THR A 80 -17.88 -16.79 -3.02
CA THR A 80 -18.85 -16.20 -3.96
C THR A 80 -19.77 -15.19 -3.28
N LYS A 81 -20.14 -15.45 -2.02
CA LYS A 81 -20.92 -14.51 -1.20
C LYS A 81 -20.13 -13.22 -0.89
N TYR A 82 -18.82 -13.34 -0.68
CA TYR A 82 -17.93 -12.21 -0.46
C TYR A 82 -17.75 -11.38 -1.73
N GLU A 83 -17.61 -12.03 -2.88
CA GLU A 83 -17.51 -11.39 -4.20
C GLU A 83 -18.80 -10.63 -4.56
N ASP A 84 -19.97 -11.21 -4.29
CA ASP A 84 -21.28 -10.55 -4.46
C ASP A 84 -21.46 -9.34 -3.55
N LYS A 85 -21.04 -9.44 -2.28
CA LYS A 85 -21.06 -8.30 -1.34
C LYS A 85 -20.20 -7.15 -1.86
N THR A 86 -18.98 -7.47 -2.27
CA THR A 86 -18.01 -6.49 -2.79
C THR A 86 -18.49 -5.85 -4.09
N TYR A 87 -19.11 -6.63 -4.99
CA TYR A 87 -19.71 -6.11 -6.22
C TYR A 87 -20.87 -5.14 -5.94
N ARG A 88 -21.75 -5.45 -4.99
CA ARG A 88 -22.88 -4.56 -4.66
C ARG A 88 -22.43 -3.30 -3.95
N ASP A 89 -21.49 -3.41 -3.01
CA ASP A 89 -20.90 -2.29 -2.29
C ASP A 89 -20.21 -1.30 -3.25
N ASN A 90 -19.30 -1.81 -4.09
CA ASN A 90 -18.61 -1.00 -5.09
C ASN A 90 -19.58 -0.37 -6.11
N GLY A 91 -20.62 -1.12 -6.51
CA GLY A 91 -21.69 -0.59 -7.35
C GLY A 91 -22.43 0.57 -6.69
N CYS A 92 -22.81 0.44 -5.42
CA CYS A 92 -23.48 1.50 -4.65
C CYS A 92 -22.62 2.76 -4.55
N LYS A 93 -21.34 2.61 -4.20
CA LYS A 93 -20.37 3.72 -4.16
C LYS A 93 -20.23 4.39 -5.52
N TYR A 94 -20.16 3.61 -6.60
CA TYR A 94 -20.05 4.16 -7.95
C TYR A 94 -21.30 4.90 -8.39
N LEU A 95 -22.50 4.41 -8.08
CA LEU A 95 -23.75 5.13 -8.35
C LEU A 95 -23.78 6.48 -7.63
N PHE A 96 -23.34 6.53 -6.38
CA PHE A 96 -23.18 7.81 -5.67
C PHE A 96 -22.21 8.76 -6.41
N TYR A 97 -21.03 8.28 -6.79
CA TYR A 97 -20.06 9.07 -7.56
C TYR A 97 -20.67 9.58 -8.87
N TRP A 98 -21.41 8.74 -9.58
CA TRP A 98 -22.05 9.12 -10.83
C TRP A 98 -23.14 10.19 -10.62
N LEU A 99 -23.94 10.07 -9.55
CA LEU A 99 -24.91 11.10 -9.19
C LEU A 99 -24.22 12.43 -8.90
N TYR A 100 -23.16 12.41 -8.10
CA TYR A 100 -22.40 13.61 -7.77
C TYR A 100 -21.79 14.26 -9.02
N THR A 101 -21.11 13.47 -9.85
CA THR A 101 -20.27 13.98 -10.93
C THR A 101 -21.01 14.26 -12.23
N TYR A 102 -21.91 13.37 -12.64
CA TYR A 102 -22.59 13.45 -13.94
C TYR A 102 -24.03 13.95 -13.81
N ALA A 103 -24.79 13.44 -12.83
CA ALA A 103 -26.19 13.85 -12.68
C ALA A 103 -26.33 15.28 -12.15
N LEU A 104 -25.47 15.65 -11.19
CA LEU A 104 -25.47 16.96 -10.52
C LEU A 104 -24.34 17.89 -11.00
N ASN A 105 -23.51 17.46 -11.96
CA ASN A 105 -22.40 18.23 -12.51
C ASN A 105 -21.43 18.80 -11.45
N LYS A 106 -21.26 18.13 -10.31
CA LYS A 106 -20.44 18.60 -9.18
C LYS A 106 -20.86 19.97 -8.61
N ASN A 107 -22.11 20.40 -8.85
CA ASN A 107 -22.63 21.69 -8.39
C ASN A 107 -23.28 21.63 -7.00
N GLU A 108 -23.44 20.43 -6.45
CA GLU A 108 -24.14 20.18 -5.20
C GLU A 108 -23.19 19.65 -4.12
N SER A 109 -23.58 19.82 -2.86
CA SER A 109 -22.81 19.26 -1.74
C SER A 109 -22.92 17.74 -1.71
N ILE A 110 -21.89 17.07 -1.16
CA ILE A 110 -21.92 15.63 -0.86
C ILE A 110 -23.16 15.27 -0.04
N MET A 111 -23.51 16.06 0.97
CA MET A 111 -24.74 15.91 1.76
C MET A 111 -26.00 15.88 0.90
N ASN A 112 -26.17 16.83 -0.03
CA ASN A 112 -27.36 16.88 -0.90
C ASN A 112 -27.37 15.72 -1.89
N THR A 113 -26.21 15.29 -2.39
CA THR A 113 -26.12 14.09 -3.22
C THR A 113 -26.50 12.83 -2.43
N LEU A 114 -26.08 12.70 -1.17
CA LEU A 114 -26.48 11.58 -0.31
C LEU A 114 -28.00 11.56 -0.07
N LYS A 115 -28.63 12.73 0.08
CA LYS A 115 -30.11 12.82 0.19
C LYS A 115 -30.79 12.33 -1.09
N LEU A 116 -30.36 12.83 -2.26
CA LEU A 116 -30.87 12.37 -3.55
C LEU A 116 -30.69 10.85 -3.71
N TYR A 117 -29.50 10.34 -3.36
CA TYR A 117 -29.20 8.93 -3.47
C TYR A 117 -30.12 8.08 -2.59
N LYS A 118 -30.38 8.50 -1.36
CA LYS A 118 -31.32 7.84 -0.43
C LYS A 118 -32.77 7.92 -0.92
N ASP A 119 -33.18 9.02 -1.56
CA ASP A 119 -34.52 9.13 -2.16
C ASP A 119 -34.71 8.14 -3.31
N LEU A 120 -33.73 8.02 -4.19
CA LEU A 120 -33.73 7.05 -5.29
C LEU A 120 -33.75 5.61 -4.77
N TYR A 121 -32.96 5.32 -3.73
CA TYR A 121 -32.94 4.01 -3.09
C TYR A 121 -34.28 3.64 -2.43
N ARG A 122 -34.91 4.59 -1.73
CA ARG A 122 -36.24 4.40 -1.14
C ARG A 122 -37.27 4.04 -2.22
N LEU A 123 -37.27 4.79 -3.33
CA LEU A 123 -38.17 4.55 -4.45
C LEU A 123 -37.96 3.15 -5.05
N TYR A 124 -36.71 2.71 -5.20
CA TYR A 124 -36.38 1.35 -5.62
C TYR A 124 -36.94 0.30 -4.65
N ASN A 125 -36.65 0.43 -3.36
CA ASN A 125 -37.07 -0.54 -2.34
C ASN A 125 -38.59 -0.71 -2.25
N GLU A 126 -39.34 0.40 -2.28
CA GLU A 126 -40.81 0.38 -2.21
C GLU A 126 -41.44 -0.43 -3.35
N LYS A 127 -40.79 -0.46 -4.52
CA LYS A 127 -41.27 -1.17 -5.71
C LYS A 127 -40.73 -2.61 -5.83
N HIS A 128 -39.71 -2.96 -5.06
CA HIS A 128 -39.04 -4.27 -5.10
C HIS A 128 -39.15 -5.02 -3.75
N ASN A 129 -40.34 -5.02 -3.15
CA ASN A 129 -40.70 -5.80 -1.96
C ASN A 129 -39.82 -5.56 -0.71
N ASN A 130 -39.19 -4.38 -0.56
CA ASN A 130 -38.37 -4.03 0.60
C ASN A 130 -37.28 -5.06 0.93
N LEU A 131 -36.64 -5.63 -0.11
CA LEU A 131 -35.57 -6.62 0.08
C LEU A 131 -34.36 -6.07 0.85
N ASN A 132 -34.23 -4.74 0.98
CA ASN A 132 -33.21 -4.03 1.77
C ASN A 132 -31.76 -4.45 1.49
N LYS A 133 -31.49 -5.09 0.34
CA LYS A 133 -30.18 -5.67 -0.02
C LYS A 133 -29.03 -4.67 -0.09
N PHE A 134 -29.32 -3.40 -0.31
CA PHE A 134 -28.32 -2.34 -0.39
C PHE A 134 -28.25 -1.45 0.86
N SER A 135 -29.11 -1.72 1.86
CA SER A 135 -29.27 -0.83 3.01
C SER A 135 -27.97 -0.70 3.82
N ASP A 136 -27.25 -1.80 4.02
CA ASP A 136 -25.95 -1.81 4.71
C ASP A 136 -24.96 -0.84 4.03
N TYR A 137 -24.77 -0.96 2.72
CA TYR A 137 -23.83 -0.11 1.98
C TYR A 137 -24.24 1.36 1.99
N ILE A 138 -25.52 1.63 1.71
CA ILE A 138 -26.02 3.00 1.55
C ILE A 138 -26.06 3.74 2.89
N ASN A 139 -26.34 3.03 3.98
CA ASN A 139 -26.39 3.63 5.31
C ASN A 139 -25.00 3.85 5.92
N GLU A 140 -24.00 3.03 5.54
CA GLU A 140 -22.61 3.23 5.93
C GLU A 140 -21.95 4.43 5.24
N MET A 141 -22.48 4.88 4.09
CA MET A 141 -22.00 6.08 3.41
C MET A 141 -22.24 7.34 4.24
N ASN A 142 -21.16 8.06 4.48
CA ASN A 142 -21.17 9.37 5.13
C ASN A 142 -20.40 10.38 4.25
N GLU A 143 -20.41 11.65 4.63
CA GLU A 143 -19.82 12.71 3.80
C GLU A 143 -18.31 12.51 3.59
N ASP A 144 -17.57 12.17 4.64
CA ASP A 144 -16.11 12.01 4.60
C ASP A 144 -15.70 10.86 3.66
N THR A 145 -16.30 9.67 3.84
CA THR A 145 -15.99 8.51 3.00
C THR A 145 -16.44 8.72 1.55
N SER A 146 -17.56 9.40 1.36
CA SER A 146 -18.09 9.73 0.03
C SER A 146 -17.20 10.74 -0.71
N GLU A 147 -16.73 11.77 -0.02
CA GLU A 147 -15.81 12.77 -0.57
C GLU A 147 -14.48 12.12 -0.98
N LYS A 148 -13.90 11.29 -0.11
CA LYS A 148 -12.67 10.55 -0.41
C LYS A 148 -12.84 9.59 -1.59
N PHE A 149 -13.96 8.88 -1.67
CA PHE A 149 -14.25 8.01 -2.81
C PHE A 149 -14.35 8.81 -4.12
N VAL A 150 -15.01 9.97 -4.10
CA VAL A 150 -15.09 10.88 -5.25
C VAL A 150 -13.71 11.39 -5.65
N ASN A 151 -12.89 11.80 -4.68
CA ASN A 151 -11.54 12.31 -4.90
C ASN A 151 -10.64 11.25 -5.54
N LEU A 152 -10.65 10.03 -5.00
CA LEU A 152 -9.91 8.89 -5.57
C LEU A 152 -10.40 8.53 -6.98
N THR A 153 -11.70 8.51 -7.20
CA THR A 153 -12.28 8.17 -8.52
C THR A 153 -11.92 9.22 -9.57
N ASN A 154 -11.98 10.51 -9.23
CA ASN A 154 -11.53 11.60 -10.09
C ASN A 154 -10.03 11.44 -10.43
N LEU A 155 -9.20 11.13 -9.43
CA LEU A 155 -7.76 10.92 -9.63
C LEU A 155 -7.47 9.78 -10.63
N TYR A 156 -8.19 8.67 -10.53
CA TYR A 156 -8.09 7.58 -11.51
C TYR A 156 -8.62 7.94 -12.90
N ASN A 157 -9.64 8.78 -13.00
CA ASN A 157 -10.16 9.28 -14.27
C ASN A 157 -9.15 10.18 -14.98
N GLU A 158 -8.55 11.13 -14.25
CA GLU A 158 -7.47 11.98 -14.74
C GLU A 158 -6.29 11.14 -15.24
N LEU A 159 -5.91 10.11 -14.49
CA LEU A 159 -4.85 9.17 -14.88
C LEU A 159 -5.19 8.44 -16.19
N ASN A 160 -6.41 7.91 -16.31
CA ASN A 160 -6.85 7.19 -17.50
C ASN A 160 -6.88 8.11 -18.73
N ASN A 161 -7.31 9.36 -18.58
CA ASN A 161 -7.28 10.36 -19.66
C ASN A 161 -5.84 10.64 -20.09
N PHE A 162 -4.95 10.91 -19.13
CA PHE A 162 -3.53 11.10 -19.38
C PHE A 162 -2.92 9.90 -20.14
N PHE A 163 -3.23 8.66 -19.73
CA PHE A 163 -2.75 7.48 -20.42
C PHE A 163 -3.27 7.37 -21.86
N THR A 164 -4.55 7.65 -22.06
CA THR A 164 -5.18 7.57 -23.38
C THR A 164 -4.56 8.57 -24.34
N GLU A 165 -4.37 9.81 -23.91
CA GLU A 165 -3.78 10.87 -24.73
C GLU A 165 -2.31 10.67 -25.07
N ASN A 166 -1.57 9.93 -24.23
CA ASN A 166 -0.12 9.77 -24.36
C ASN A 166 0.32 8.40 -24.88
N LYS A 167 -0.63 7.47 -25.10
CA LYS A 167 -0.33 6.10 -25.56
C LYS A 167 0.44 6.07 -26.89
N GLU A 168 0.15 6.99 -27.80
CA GLU A 168 0.73 7.03 -29.15
C GLU A 168 1.71 8.20 -29.36
N LYS A 169 1.89 9.06 -28.36
CA LYS A 169 2.79 10.22 -28.45
C LYS A 169 4.26 9.79 -28.33
N LYS A 170 5.15 10.57 -28.95
CA LYS A 170 6.60 10.39 -28.78
C LYS A 170 6.98 10.61 -27.32
N ARG A 171 7.93 9.82 -26.82
CA ARG A 171 8.42 9.81 -25.43
C ARG A 171 8.64 11.21 -24.84
N GLU A 172 9.36 12.06 -25.55
CA GLU A 172 9.70 13.43 -25.12
C GLU A 172 8.48 14.33 -24.90
N GLN A 173 7.37 14.07 -25.60
CA GLN A 173 6.10 14.80 -25.47
C GLN A 173 5.14 14.16 -24.46
N ALA A 174 5.33 12.90 -24.12
CA ALA A 174 4.49 12.15 -23.18
C ALA A 174 5.01 12.23 -21.73
N CYS A 175 6.30 12.51 -21.56
CA CYS A 175 6.95 12.70 -20.26
C CYS A 175 6.79 14.13 -19.70
N THR A 176 5.92 14.96 -20.29
CA THR A 176 5.67 16.32 -19.83
C THR A 176 4.39 16.42 -18.98
N ASN A 177 4.59 16.87 -17.74
CA ASN A 177 3.63 17.42 -16.76
C ASN A 177 2.27 16.72 -16.60
N TYR A 178 2.27 15.47 -16.11
CA TYR A 178 1.15 15.05 -15.27
C TYR A 178 1.18 15.89 -13.98
N SER A 179 0.10 16.61 -13.65
CA SER A 179 0.05 17.35 -12.39
C SER A 179 -0.01 16.38 -11.22
N PHE A 180 0.85 16.60 -10.23
CA PHE A 180 0.87 15.82 -9.00
C PHE A 180 0.00 16.44 -7.90
N ASP A 181 -0.58 17.62 -8.12
CA ASP A 181 -1.13 18.46 -7.05
C ASP A 181 -2.23 17.74 -6.26
N SER A 182 -3.19 17.13 -6.96
CA SER A 182 -4.28 16.35 -6.33
C SER A 182 -3.72 15.17 -5.53
N TYR A 183 -2.79 14.41 -6.11
CA TYR A 183 -2.16 13.27 -5.43
C TYR A 183 -1.40 13.70 -4.18
N LEU A 184 -0.60 14.79 -4.26
CA LEU A 184 0.18 15.30 -3.14
C LEU A 184 -0.72 15.79 -2.01
N LYS A 185 -1.79 16.51 -2.34
CA LYS A 185 -2.81 16.93 -1.37
C LYS A 185 -3.38 15.72 -0.63
N TYR A 186 -3.78 14.67 -1.35
CA TYR A 186 -4.37 13.47 -0.74
C TYR A 186 -3.34 12.64 0.05
N VAL A 187 -2.07 12.65 -0.35
CA VAL A 187 -0.99 12.06 0.44
C VAL A 187 -0.83 12.79 1.77
N ASP A 188 -0.86 14.12 1.78
CA ASP A 188 -0.77 14.89 3.01
C ASP A 188 -1.98 14.67 3.92
N GLU A 189 -3.17 14.56 3.35
CA GLU A 189 -4.39 14.17 4.08
C GLU A 189 -4.25 12.78 4.70
N CYS A 190 -3.88 11.77 3.90
CA CYS A 190 -3.62 10.39 4.35
C CYS A 190 -2.62 10.36 5.52
N ARG A 191 -1.53 11.10 5.39
CA ARG A 191 -0.44 11.17 6.38
C ARG A 191 -0.88 11.74 7.72
N ASN A 192 -1.88 12.63 7.72
CA ASN A 192 -2.38 13.29 8.92
C ASN A 192 -3.69 12.67 9.43
N GLY A 193 -4.34 11.83 8.63
CA GLY A 193 -5.53 11.07 8.99
C GLY A 193 -5.22 9.66 9.53
N TYR A 194 -6.30 8.93 9.81
CA TYR A 194 -6.27 7.54 10.29
C TYR A 194 -6.89 6.55 9.30
N ASP A 195 -7.23 7.03 8.10
CA ASP A 195 -7.89 6.25 7.07
C ASP A 195 -6.87 5.43 6.26
N ASN A 196 -6.56 4.26 6.80
CA ASN A 196 -5.59 3.35 6.18
C ASN A 196 -6.02 2.88 4.80
N ASP A 197 -7.33 2.72 4.55
CA ASP A 197 -7.85 2.30 3.26
C ASP A 197 -7.66 3.39 2.20
N PHE A 198 -7.89 4.66 2.57
CA PHE A 198 -7.63 5.79 1.69
C PHE A 198 -6.13 5.87 1.34
N CYS A 199 -5.27 5.75 2.35
CA CYS A 199 -3.83 5.67 2.16
C CYS A 199 -3.41 4.51 1.25
N ASN A 200 -4.00 3.33 1.44
CA ASN A 200 -3.70 2.14 0.64
C ASN A 200 -4.15 2.31 -0.82
N GLU A 201 -5.27 2.98 -1.06
CA GLU A 201 -5.73 3.26 -2.42
C GLU A 201 -4.78 4.24 -3.13
N LEU A 202 -4.25 5.24 -2.42
CA LEU A 202 -3.19 6.10 -2.95
C LEU A 202 -1.91 5.33 -3.27
N LYS A 203 -1.57 4.28 -2.49
CA LYS A 203 -0.43 3.40 -2.81
C LYS A 203 -0.69 2.61 -4.08
N ASN A 204 -1.90 2.08 -4.26
CA ASN A 204 -2.31 1.41 -5.49
C ASN A 204 -2.22 2.36 -6.69
N PHE A 205 -2.74 3.57 -6.54
CA PHE A 205 -2.66 4.62 -7.55
C PHE A 205 -1.21 4.91 -7.96
N ARG A 206 -0.34 5.16 -6.95
CA ARG A 206 1.08 5.42 -7.15
C ARG A 206 1.78 4.31 -7.93
N LYS A 207 1.52 3.05 -7.58
CA LYS A 207 2.08 1.89 -8.28
C LYS A 207 1.65 1.88 -9.75
N LYS A 208 0.36 2.05 -10.02
CA LYS A 208 -0.21 2.07 -11.38
C LYS A 208 0.43 3.18 -12.23
N TYR A 209 0.50 4.40 -11.71
CA TYR A 209 1.12 5.53 -12.39
C TYR A 209 2.60 5.27 -12.68
N ASN A 210 3.39 4.91 -11.66
CA ASN A 210 4.84 4.70 -11.82
C ASN A 210 5.15 3.57 -12.79
N PHE A 211 4.36 2.48 -12.77
CA PHE A 211 4.48 1.40 -13.75
C PHE A 211 4.28 1.92 -15.18
N PHE A 212 3.23 2.69 -15.43
CA PHE A 212 2.93 3.20 -16.75
C PHE A 212 4.02 4.14 -17.26
N ILE A 213 4.45 5.09 -16.43
CA ILE A 213 5.53 6.03 -16.78
C ILE A 213 6.82 5.29 -17.10
N GLN A 214 7.23 4.31 -16.30
CA GLN A 214 8.51 3.62 -16.48
C GLN A 214 8.50 2.53 -17.57
N LYS A 215 7.40 1.80 -17.70
CA LYS A 215 7.34 0.59 -18.54
C LYS A 215 6.62 0.81 -19.86
N VAL A 216 5.62 1.69 -19.89
CA VAL A 216 4.81 1.96 -21.09
C VAL A 216 5.34 3.17 -21.84
N ILE A 217 5.31 4.36 -21.23
CA ILE A 217 5.87 5.58 -21.86
C ILE A 217 7.40 5.52 -21.88
N LYS A 218 7.99 4.85 -20.87
CA LYS A 218 9.43 4.73 -20.63
C LYS A 218 10.09 6.07 -20.30
N CYS A 219 9.52 6.94 -19.49
CA CYS A 219 10.20 8.20 -19.13
C CYS A 219 11.53 7.97 -18.38
N GLU A 220 12.51 8.85 -18.62
CA GLU A 220 13.86 8.79 -18.04
C GLU A 220 14.02 9.88 -16.98
N GLY A 221 13.73 9.56 -15.72
CA GLY A 221 13.89 10.52 -14.62
C GLY A 221 13.18 10.13 -13.34
N LYS A 222 13.79 10.45 -12.18
CA LYS A 222 13.11 10.31 -10.87
C LYS A 222 12.02 11.37 -10.66
N LYS A 223 12.11 12.51 -11.35
CA LYS A 223 11.17 13.63 -11.24
C LYS A 223 9.77 13.28 -11.78
N ASP A 224 9.68 12.28 -12.64
CA ASP A 224 8.42 11.87 -13.27
C ASP A 224 7.66 10.85 -12.42
N LEU A 225 8.24 10.38 -11.31
CA LEU A 225 7.65 9.39 -10.43
C LEU A 225 6.94 10.04 -9.25
N LEU A 226 5.80 9.48 -8.86
CA LEU A 226 5.08 9.92 -7.68
C LEU A 226 5.83 9.57 -6.39
N PRO A 227 5.89 10.50 -5.42
CA PRO A 227 6.53 10.25 -4.14
C PRO A 227 5.77 9.17 -3.34
N PRO A 228 6.43 8.51 -2.38
CA PRO A 228 5.78 7.51 -1.53
C PRO A 228 4.68 8.13 -0.68
N VAL A 229 3.65 7.34 -0.36
CA VAL A 229 2.52 7.76 0.48
C VAL A 229 2.93 7.79 1.94
N GLU A 230 3.74 6.83 2.37
CA GLU A 230 4.25 6.73 3.74
C GLU A 230 4.99 8.00 4.16
N LYS A 231 4.85 8.38 5.44
CA LYS A 231 5.77 9.34 6.04
C LYS A 231 7.16 8.71 6.04
N SER A 232 8.13 9.39 5.45
CA SER A 232 9.52 9.08 5.74
C SER A 232 9.72 9.35 7.23
N ASN A 233 9.86 8.29 8.03
CA ASN A 233 10.06 8.42 9.47
C ASN A 233 11.51 8.86 9.73
N ILE A 234 11.89 10.05 9.25
CA ILE A 234 13.24 10.60 9.35
C ILE A 234 13.63 10.72 10.83
N ILE A 235 12.67 11.09 11.68
CA ILE A 235 12.82 11.11 13.13
C ILE A 235 13.14 9.71 13.67
N GLY A 236 12.36 8.69 13.30
CA GLY A 236 12.67 7.31 13.67
C GLY A 236 14.01 6.82 13.12
N ILE A 237 14.35 7.13 11.88
CA ILE A 237 15.62 6.76 11.23
C ILE A 237 16.82 7.40 11.96
N ILE A 238 16.66 8.61 12.48
CA ILE A 238 17.67 9.29 13.29
C ILE A 238 17.69 8.70 14.70
N LEU A 239 16.56 8.70 15.42
CA LEU A 239 16.48 8.31 16.82
C LEU A 239 16.73 6.83 17.08
N THR A 240 16.41 5.95 16.13
CA THR A 240 16.60 4.49 16.31
C THR A 240 18.07 4.12 16.58
N PRO A 241 19.05 4.54 15.76
CA PRO A 241 20.46 4.32 16.06
C PRO A 241 20.90 5.01 17.36
N PHE A 242 20.47 6.26 17.64
CA PHE A 242 20.82 6.93 18.90
C PHE A 242 20.29 6.20 20.14
N SER A 243 19.07 5.66 20.07
CA SER A 243 18.43 4.95 21.18
C SER A 243 19.07 3.57 21.38
N LEU A 244 19.40 2.86 20.30
CA LEU A 244 20.13 1.59 20.36
C LEU A 244 21.55 1.77 20.89
N ILE A 245 22.29 2.79 20.43
CA ILE A 245 23.64 3.09 20.92
C ILE A 245 23.60 3.48 22.40
N SER A 246 22.64 4.32 22.81
CA SER A 246 22.49 4.75 24.20
C SER A 246 22.16 3.56 25.12
N LEU A 247 21.17 2.74 24.73
CA LEU A 247 20.77 1.56 25.51
C LEU A 247 21.89 0.52 25.61
N THR A 248 22.59 0.25 24.50
CA THR A 248 23.73 -0.67 24.50
C THR A 248 24.90 -0.13 25.33
N SER A 249 25.22 1.16 25.24
CA SER A 249 26.27 1.80 26.04
C SER A 249 25.98 1.78 27.54
N LEU A 250 24.72 1.77 27.94
CA LEU A 250 24.32 1.72 29.35
C LEU A 250 24.31 0.28 29.89
N ILE A 251 23.87 -0.68 29.09
CA ILE A 251 23.74 -2.09 29.48
C ILE A 251 25.06 -2.85 29.39
N LEU A 252 25.90 -2.61 28.37
CA LEU A 252 27.17 -3.31 28.15
C LEU A 252 28.13 -3.25 29.35
N PRO A 253 28.37 -2.09 30.00
CA PRO A 253 29.25 -2.02 31.17
C PRO A 253 28.68 -2.74 32.38
N LEU A 254 27.35 -2.70 32.56
CA LEU A 254 26.66 -3.41 33.64
C LEU A 254 26.77 -4.93 33.44
N LEU A 255 26.55 -5.42 32.23
CA LEU A 255 26.74 -6.84 31.92
C LEU A 255 28.21 -7.27 32.04
N TYR A 256 29.15 -6.42 31.64
CA TYR A 256 30.58 -6.70 31.79
C TYR A 256 30.99 -6.85 33.27
N LYS A 257 30.41 -6.02 34.16
CA LYS A 257 30.74 -6.02 35.59
C LYS A 257 29.96 -7.05 36.41
N PHE A 258 28.70 -7.30 36.09
CA PHE A 258 27.77 -8.06 36.94
C PHE A 258 27.37 -9.43 36.37
N THR A 259 27.83 -9.79 35.16
CA THR A 259 27.54 -11.10 34.54
C THR A 259 28.86 -11.89 34.39
N PRO A 260 28.88 -13.25 34.46
CA PRO A 260 30.12 -14.05 34.40
C PRO A 260 30.87 -13.97 33.05
N VAL A 261 30.35 -13.18 32.12
CA VAL A 261 30.91 -12.92 30.80
C VAL A 261 32.20 -12.11 30.88
N GLY A 262 32.36 -11.23 31.88
CA GLY A 262 33.60 -10.44 32.08
C GLY A 262 34.84 -11.32 32.28
N PRO A 263 34.84 -12.25 33.26
CA PRO A 263 35.89 -13.25 33.42
C PRO A 263 36.06 -14.16 32.19
N TRP A 264 34.97 -14.55 31.53
CA TRP A 264 35.01 -15.43 30.35
C TRP A 264 35.68 -14.76 29.12
N ILE A 265 35.36 -13.51 28.82
CA ILE A 265 35.99 -12.71 27.77
C ILE A 265 37.46 -12.44 28.10
N ARG A 266 37.76 -12.07 29.36
CA ARG A 266 39.14 -11.83 29.81
C ARG A 266 40.00 -13.09 29.68
N ASN A 267 39.44 -14.27 29.97
CA ASN A 267 40.14 -15.55 29.84
C ASN A 267 40.33 -15.95 28.35
N LYS A 268 39.37 -15.63 27.47
CA LYS A 268 39.51 -15.81 26.01
C LYS A 268 40.57 -14.91 25.38
N ILE A 269 40.65 -13.64 25.80
CA ILE A 269 41.63 -12.67 25.29
C ILE A 269 43.03 -12.95 25.88
N GLY A 270 43.11 -13.26 27.17
CA GLY A 270 44.38 -13.58 27.84
C GLY A 270 45.08 -14.82 27.25
N LYS A 271 44.32 -15.82 26.78
CA LYS A 271 44.88 -17.00 26.12
C LYS A 271 45.62 -16.70 24.81
N LYS A 272 45.34 -15.58 24.12
CA LYS A 272 46.13 -15.17 22.94
C LYS A 272 47.44 -14.48 23.28
N LYS A 273 47.58 -13.91 24.49
CA LYS A 273 48.81 -13.21 24.90
C LYS A 273 49.92 -14.19 25.27
N ASN A 274 49.59 -15.25 26.01
CA ASN A 274 50.56 -16.30 26.38
C ASN A 274 51.08 -17.12 25.19
N ILE A 275 50.34 -17.18 24.07
CA ILE A 275 50.82 -17.85 22.84
C ILE A 275 51.92 -17.02 22.17
N TRP A 276 51.87 -15.68 22.28
CA TRP A 276 52.87 -14.80 21.64
C TRP A 276 54.17 -14.75 22.44
N ASP A 277 54.09 -14.79 23.76
CA ASP A 277 55.27 -14.81 24.64
C ASP A 277 56.05 -16.13 24.49
N ASN A 278 55.37 -17.27 24.32
CA ASN A 278 56.04 -18.57 24.07
C ASN A 278 56.71 -18.68 22.69
N ILE A 279 56.24 -17.97 21.66
CA ILE A 279 56.85 -18.01 20.32
C ILE A 279 58.19 -17.24 20.32
N ASN A 280 58.31 -16.16 21.09
CA ASN A 280 59.55 -15.40 21.18
C ASN A 280 60.61 -16.13 22.04
N GLU A 281 60.20 -16.84 23.09
CA GLU A 281 61.14 -17.55 23.97
C GLU A 281 61.73 -18.82 23.31
N GLU A 282 60.98 -19.50 22.44
CA GLU A 282 61.45 -20.68 21.68
C GLU A 282 62.39 -20.30 20.52
N THR A 283 62.31 -19.07 20.01
CA THR A 283 63.19 -18.58 18.93
C THR A 283 64.59 -18.23 19.44
N ASP A 284 64.72 -17.74 20.67
CA ASP A 284 66.01 -17.37 21.28
C ASP A 284 66.85 -18.59 21.73
N GLN A 285 66.24 -19.76 21.95
CA GLN A 285 66.97 -20.98 22.34
C GLN A 285 67.58 -21.76 21.16
N LEU A 286 67.13 -21.52 19.92
CA LEU A 286 67.62 -22.22 18.73
C LEU A 286 68.81 -21.53 18.04
N LEU A 287 69.21 -20.33 18.49
CA LEU A 287 70.25 -19.51 17.83
C LEU A 287 71.66 -19.62 18.44
N ASN A 288 71.84 -20.33 19.56
CA ASN A 288 73.16 -20.49 20.17
C ASN A 288 73.59 -21.95 20.16
N ASN A 289 74.27 -22.37 19.08
CA ASN A 289 75.40 -23.29 19.12
C ASN A 289 75.93 -23.57 17.72
N PHE A 290 76.74 -22.65 17.19
CA PHE A 290 77.82 -22.98 16.27
C PHE A 290 78.91 -21.91 16.41
N GLU A 291 79.86 -22.14 17.31
CA GLU A 291 81.20 -21.60 17.09
C GLU A 291 82.23 -22.56 17.69
N ILE A 292 83.08 -23.03 16.78
CA ILE A 292 84.25 -23.87 16.99
C ILE A 292 85.34 -22.96 17.53
N GLU A 293 85.96 -23.30 18.65
CA GLU A 293 87.34 -22.89 18.86
C GLU A 293 88.13 -23.96 19.63
N GLU A 294 89.30 -24.22 19.07
CA GLU A 294 90.24 -25.30 19.33
C GLU A 294 91.34 -24.76 20.26
N ASN A 295 91.67 -25.47 21.35
CA ASN A 295 93.05 -25.82 21.79
C ASN A 295 93.21 -26.05 23.30
N ASN A 296 93.58 -27.30 23.60
CA ASN A 296 94.62 -27.77 24.54
C ASN A 296 94.82 -27.09 25.91
N LEU A 297 94.65 -27.86 27.00
CA LEU A 297 95.61 -27.95 28.11
C LEU A 297 95.26 -29.10 29.10
N ASN A 298 96.06 -30.17 29.01
CA ASN A 298 96.55 -31.08 30.06
C ASN A 298 95.73 -31.39 31.34
N ASN A 299 95.42 -32.69 31.44
CA ASN A 299 95.72 -33.58 32.58
C ASN A 299 94.82 -33.48 33.83
N ARG A 300 93.94 -34.48 34.00
CA ARG A 300 93.97 -35.38 35.18
C ARG A 300 93.12 -36.64 34.95
N ASN A 301 93.82 -37.77 34.98
CA ASN A 301 93.32 -39.14 35.09
C ASN A 301 92.31 -39.30 36.23
N TYR A 302 91.14 -39.89 35.97
CA TYR A 302 90.54 -40.88 36.86
C TYR A 302 89.80 -41.95 36.04
N ASN A 303 90.13 -43.20 36.34
CA ASN A 303 89.63 -44.43 35.74
C ASN A 303 88.33 -44.91 36.46
N ILE A 304 87.72 -45.97 35.88
CA ILE A 304 86.85 -47.00 36.52
C ILE A 304 85.35 -46.64 36.56
N ALA A 305 84.38 -47.50 36.25
CA ALA A 305 84.29 -48.77 35.51
C ALA A 305 82.80 -49.06 35.24
N TYR A 306 82.55 -49.96 34.29
CA TYR A 306 81.25 -50.52 33.94
C TYR A 306 80.57 -51.26 35.09
N ASN A 307 79.23 -51.29 35.06
CA ASN A 307 78.52 -52.56 35.13
C ASN A 307 77.18 -52.51 34.37
N LEU A 308 77.06 -53.44 33.42
CA LEU A 308 75.85 -53.83 32.70
C LEU A 308 75.15 -54.93 33.50
N SER A 309 73.84 -54.81 33.72
CA SER A 309 72.82 -55.84 33.41
C SER A 309 71.44 -55.22 33.48
#